data_AF-A0A1M4IMJ7-F1
#
_entry.id   AF-A0A1M4IMJ7-F1
#
_cell.length_a   1.000
_cell.length_b   1.000
_cell.length_c   1.000
_cell.angle_alpha   90.00
_cell.angle_beta   90.00
_cell.angle_gamma   90.00
#
_symmetry.space_group_name_H-M   'P 1'
#
loop_
_entity.id
_entity.type
_entity.pdbx_description
1 polymer ?
#
loop_
_entity_poly.entity_id
_entity_poly.type
_entity_poly.pdbx_seq_one_letter_code
_entity_poly.pdbx_strand_id
1 'polypeptide(L)'
;MSSTSALDAFLDKWRSRWPEWTVAETFVPAPQRTRAVAWFALLQEFDDILNIAGDPLPADAKLAWWGEELRSWAGQRSRHPLGRVLEPIAAPWAALAEALPGLLASRAAAADPAHAYARLEAFALAAAQVECAVFEGQRDAAAALATQVLAQRLADAGIAAVPLSLRGGDAAQAQQRWAQALLQRWPRRVHGPRPRRIVAALARARIAQQARAARKPPSQMATLWRAWWAGLG
;
A
#
# COMPACT_ATOMS: atom_id res chain seq x y z
N MET A 1 17.40 14.27 -20.17
CA MET A 1 16.54 15.13 -19.34
C MET A 1 15.13 14.55 -19.14
N SER A 2 14.56 13.78 -20.08
CA SER A 2 13.20 13.19 -19.96
C SER A 2 13.03 12.06 -18.93
N SER A 3 14.13 11.59 -18.35
CA SER A 3 14.18 10.38 -17.53
C SER A 3 14.02 10.69 -16.03
N THR A 4 14.54 11.84 -15.59
CA THR A 4 14.33 12.44 -14.26
C THR A 4 12.88 12.91 -14.11
N SER A 5 12.34 13.59 -15.14
CA SER A 5 10.95 14.04 -15.14
C SER A 5 9.94 12.90 -15.01
N ALA A 6 10.25 11.72 -15.56
CA ALA A 6 9.39 10.56 -15.45
C ALA A 6 9.41 9.95 -14.04
N LEU A 7 10.56 9.94 -13.35
CA LEU A 7 10.62 9.50 -11.94
C LEU A 7 9.83 10.47 -11.06
N ASP A 8 10.07 11.78 -11.21
CA ASP A 8 9.42 12.82 -10.42
C ASP A 8 7.90 12.73 -10.51
N ALA A 9 7.34 12.42 -11.68
CA ALA A 9 5.91 12.20 -11.86
C ALA A 9 5.33 11.10 -10.94
N PHE A 10 6.03 9.98 -10.74
CA PHE A 10 5.59 8.93 -9.81
C PHE A 10 5.70 9.38 -8.35
N LEU A 11 6.80 10.05 -8.00
CA LEU A 11 7.03 10.53 -6.63
C LEU A 11 6.01 11.60 -6.24
N ASP A 12 5.67 12.50 -7.16
CA ASP A 12 4.69 13.56 -6.95
C ASP A 12 3.27 13.04 -6.94
N LYS A 13 2.96 12.01 -7.73
CA LYS A 13 1.70 11.26 -7.63
C LYS A 13 1.53 10.65 -6.24
N TRP A 14 2.59 10.05 -5.68
CA TRP A 14 2.58 9.55 -4.29
C TRP A 14 2.32 10.67 -3.28
N ARG A 15 3.10 11.76 -3.34
CA ARG A 15 2.95 12.91 -2.42
C ARG A 15 1.57 13.56 -2.51
N SER A 16 0.97 13.58 -3.70
CA SER A 16 -0.38 14.09 -3.91
C SER A 16 -1.44 13.22 -3.24
N ARG A 17 -1.30 11.88 -3.30
CA ARG A 17 -2.20 10.95 -2.59
C ARG A 17 -1.94 10.94 -1.07
N TRP A 18 -0.71 11.23 -0.65
CA TRP A 18 -0.27 11.23 0.75
C TRP A 18 0.33 12.58 1.15
N PRO A 19 -0.47 13.67 1.24
CA PRO A 19 0.04 14.97 1.64
C PRO A 19 0.65 14.96 3.06
N GLU A 20 0.19 14.05 3.92
CA GLU A 20 0.77 13.80 5.25
C GLU A 20 2.23 13.33 5.18
N TRP A 21 2.63 12.67 4.08
CA TRP A 21 3.97 12.13 3.89
C TRP A 21 5.04 13.23 3.81
N THR A 22 4.72 14.38 3.20
CA THR A 22 5.63 15.53 3.07
C THR A 22 6.22 15.97 4.42
N VAL A 23 5.46 15.78 5.49
CA VAL A 23 5.94 16.05 6.85
C VAL A 23 6.50 14.79 7.49
N ALA A 24 5.82 13.66 7.33
CA ALA A 24 6.21 12.40 7.97
C ALA A 24 7.57 11.85 7.50
N GLU A 25 8.00 12.16 6.29
CA GLU A 25 9.28 11.71 5.73
C GLU A 25 10.50 12.25 6.49
N THR A 26 10.34 13.34 7.26
CA THR A 26 11.42 13.83 8.16
C THR A 26 11.81 12.76 9.19
N PHE A 27 10.88 11.90 9.57
CA PHE A 27 11.12 10.75 10.44
C PHE A 27 11.61 9.51 9.69
N VAL A 28 11.89 9.57 8.40
CA VAL A 28 12.60 8.50 7.67
C VAL A 28 14.09 8.87 7.63
N PRO A 29 15.02 7.92 7.87
CA PRO A 29 16.45 8.17 7.73
C PRO A 29 16.74 8.77 6.35
N ALA A 30 17.56 9.83 6.28
CA ALA A 30 17.80 10.57 5.05
C ALA A 30 18.23 9.66 3.86
N PRO A 31 19.10 8.64 4.03
CA PRO A 31 19.47 7.71 2.95
C PRO A 31 18.33 6.79 2.47
N GLN A 32 17.21 6.74 3.19
CA GLN A 32 16.04 5.92 2.86
C GLN A 32 14.90 6.71 2.23
N ARG A 33 14.90 8.05 2.29
CA ARG A 33 13.73 8.86 1.88
C ARG A 33 13.35 8.66 0.41
N THR A 34 14.30 8.78 -0.51
CA THR A 34 14.03 8.62 -1.95
C THR A 34 13.54 7.22 -2.29
N ARG A 35 14.22 6.17 -1.79
CA ARG A 35 13.77 4.78 -1.99
C ARG A 35 12.44 4.48 -1.30
N ALA A 36 12.12 5.14 -0.19
CA ALA A 36 10.83 5.00 0.46
C ALA A 36 9.70 5.52 -0.41
N VAL A 37 9.84 6.72 -0.96
CA VAL A 37 8.85 7.28 -1.88
C VAL A 37 8.75 6.42 -3.15
N ALA A 38 9.87 5.97 -3.72
CA ALA A 38 9.86 5.11 -4.91
C ALA A 38 9.16 3.76 -4.65
N TRP A 39 9.45 3.12 -3.51
CA TRP A 39 8.81 1.87 -3.10
C TRP A 39 7.31 2.04 -2.87
N PHE A 40 6.89 3.08 -2.17
CA PHE A 40 5.47 3.33 -1.94
C PHE A 40 4.73 3.77 -3.21
N ALA A 41 5.40 4.48 -4.13
CA ALA A 41 4.86 4.77 -5.45
C ALA A 41 4.64 3.49 -6.26
N LEU A 42 5.56 2.50 -6.19
CA LEU A 42 5.38 1.20 -6.82
C LEU A 42 4.15 0.46 -6.26
N LEU A 43 4.02 0.36 -4.94
CA LEU A 43 2.85 -0.26 -4.31
C LEU A 43 1.55 0.48 -4.67
N GLN A 44 1.61 1.81 -4.78
CA GLN A 44 0.47 2.63 -5.20
C GLN A 44 0.03 2.32 -6.63
N GLU A 45 0.95 2.04 -7.57
CA GLU A 45 0.58 1.61 -8.92
C GLU A 45 -0.17 0.28 -8.90
N PHE A 46 0.19 -0.64 -7.99
CA PHE A 46 -0.55 -1.89 -7.81
C PHE A 46 -1.93 -1.66 -7.21
N ASP A 47 -2.05 -0.78 -6.21
CA ASP A 47 -3.35 -0.37 -5.66
C ASP A 47 -4.25 0.27 -6.73
N ASP A 48 -3.69 1.09 -7.63
CA ASP A 48 -4.44 1.72 -8.72
C ASP A 48 -4.99 0.69 -9.72
N ILE A 49 -4.16 -0.30 -10.08
CA ILE A 49 -4.55 -1.40 -10.98
C ILE A 49 -5.63 -2.28 -10.33
N LEU A 50 -5.49 -2.52 -9.03
CA LEU A 50 -6.41 -3.33 -8.23
C LEU A 50 -7.79 -2.66 -8.08
N ASN A 51 -7.82 -1.32 -8.05
CA ASN A 51 -9.02 -0.51 -7.81
C ASN A 51 -9.51 0.25 -9.04
N ILE A 52 -9.13 -0.19 -10.24
CA ILE A 52 -9.61 0.40 -11.48
C ILE A 52 -11.15 0.41 -11.54
N ALA A 53 -11.71 1.52 -12.02
CA ALA A 53 -13.14 1.61 -12.33
C ALA A 53 -13.37 1.28 -13.81
N GLY A 54 -14.45 0.56 -14.11
CA GLY A 54 -14.80 0.18 -15.48
C GLY A 54 -14.09 -1.11 -15.94
N ASP A 55 -13.65 -1.13 -17.20
CA ASP A 55 -13.03 -2.29 -17.83
C ASP A 55 -11.68 -2.65 -17.16
N PRO A 56 -11.54 -3.87 -16.59
CA PRO A 56 -10.30 -4.28 -15.96
C PRO A 56 -9.19 -4.67 -16.96
N LEU A 57 -9.48 -4.96 -18.23
CA LEU A 57 -8.51 -5.53 -19.17
C LEU A 57 -7.22 -4.69 -19.33
N PRO A 58 -7.28 -3.35 -19.49
CA PRO A 58 -6.06 -2.54 -19.56
C PRO A 58 -5.25 -2.58 -18.26
N ALA A 59 -5.92 -2.67 -17.11
CA ALA A 59 -5.26 -2.74 -15.81
C ALA A 59 -4.59 -4.11 -15.59
N ASP A 60 -5.23 -5.20 -16.03
CA ASP A 60 -4.71 -6.56 -15.96
C ASP A 60 -3.46 -6.71 -16.83
N ALA A 61 -3.49 -6.18 -18.06
CA ALA A 61 -2.32 -6.12 -18.93
C ALA A 61 -1.18 -5.30 -18.31
N LYS A 62 -1.50 -4.17 -17.67
CA LYS A 62 -0.51 -3.36 -16.95
C LYS A 62 0.10 -4.12 -15.76
N LEU A 63 -0.68 -4.94 -15.05
CA LEU A 63 -0.14 -5.75 -13.95
C LEU A 63 0.80 -6.85 -14.46
N ALA A 64 0.43 -7.50 -15.55
CA ALA A 64 1.28 -8.51 -16.19
C ALA A 64 2.62 -7.90 -16.64
N TRP A 65 2.57 -6.70 -17.26
CA TRP A 65 3.75 -5.93 -17.61
C TRP A 65 4.62 -5.60 -16.38
N TRP A 66 4.02 -5.19 -15.26
CA TRP A 66 4.74 -4.99 -14.01
C TRP A 66 5.43 -6.26 -13.50
N GLY A 67 4.79 -7.43 -13.66
CA GLY A 67 5.40 -8.72 -13.34
C GLY A 67 6.64 -9.02 -14.19
N GLU A 68 6.61 -8.69 -15.48
CA GLU A 68 7.79 -8.78 -16.36
C GLU A 68 8.89 -7.82 -15.94
N GLU A 69 8.53 -6.57 -15.64
CA GLU A 69 9.48 -5.54 -15.20
C GLU A 69 10.17 -5.97 -13.90
N LEU A 70 9.42 -6.44 -12.89
CA LEU A 70 9.99 -6.95 -11.64
C LEU A 70 10.89 -8.19 -11.83
N ARG A 71 10.51 -9.12 -12.72
CA ARG A 71 11.38 -10.24 -13.09
C ARG A 71 12.68 -9.75 -13.75
N SER A 72 12.64 -8.67 -14.52
CA SER A 72 13.83 -8.08 -15.13
C SER A 72 14.78 -7.43 -14.10
N TRP A 73 14.24 -6.94 -12.98
CA TRP A 73 15.04 -6.33 -11.91
C TRP A 73 15.93 -7.35 -11.21
N ALA A 74 15.47 -8.60 -11.06
CA ALA A 74 16.30 -9.69 -10.56
C ALA A 74 17.57 -9.93 -11.40
N GLY A 75 17.55 -9.53 -12.68
CA GLY A 75 18.71 -9.58 -13.59
C GLY A 75 19.31 -8.22 -13.93
N GLN A 76 19.02 -7.17 -13.15
CA GLN A 76 19.54 -5.80 -13.33
C GLN A 76 19.30 -5.18 -14.72
N ARG A 77 18.12 -5.40 -15.28
CA ARG A 77 17.73 -4.93 -16.63
C ARG A 77 16.58 -3.94 -16.63
N SER A 78 16.37 -3.24 -15.52
CA SER A 78 15.28 -2.26 -15.38
C SER A 78 15.36 -1.17 -16.45
N ARG A 79 14.22 -0.87 -17.07
CA ARG A 79 14.06 0.32 -17.92
C ARG A 79 13.11 1.34 -17.30
N HIS A 80 12.33 0.93 -16.30
CA HIS A 80 11.37 1.80 -15.64
C HIS A 80 12.02 2.86 -14.73
N PRO A 81 11.48 4.10 -14.66
CA PRO A 81 12.00 5.14 -13.77
C PRO A 81 12.12 4.73 -12.30
N LEU A 82 11.10 4.03 -11.75
CA LEU A 82 11.16 3.52 -10.36
C LEU A 82 12.25 2.46 -10.19
N GLY A 83 12.49 1.63 -11.19
CA GLY A 83 13.50 0.60 -11.11
C GLY A 83 14.92 1.19 -11.04
N ARG A 84 15.21 2.36 -11.61
CA ARG A 84 16.52 3.03 -11.40
C ARG A 84 16.85 3.31 -9.93
N VAL A 85 15.84 3.42 -9.08
CA VAL A 85 16.01 3.64 -7.63
C VAL A 85 15.96 2.31 -6.88
N LEU A 86 15.09 1.39 -7.29
CA LEU A 86 14.78 0.17 -6.56
C LEU A 86 15.58 -1.05 -7.00
N GLU A 87 15.78 -1.25 -8.31
CA GLU A 87 16.48 -2.41 -8.88
C GLU A 87 17.92 -2.61 -8.35
N PRO A 88 18.73 -1.55 -8.10
CA PRO A 88 20.06 -1.73 -7.51
C PRO A 88 20.06 -2.38 -6.12
N ILE A 89 18.90 -2.46 -5.46
CA ILE A 89 18.74 -3.14 -4.16
C ILE A 89 18.52 -4.63 -4.40
N ALA A 90 19.37 -5.46 -3.79
CA ALA A 90 19.18 -6.90 -3.75
C ALA A 90 17.95 -7.26 -2.91
N ALA A 91 16.83 -7.52 -3.57
CA ALA A 91 15.56 -7.88 -2.96
C ALA A 91 14.88 -9.01 -3.76
N PRO A 92 13.92 -9.75 -3.17
CA PRO A 92 13.22 -10.85 -3.86
C PRO A 92 12.18 -10.35 -4.88
N TRP A 93 12.64 -9.59 -5.89
CA TRP A 93 11.80 -8.99 -6.95
C TRP A 93 11.00 -10.03 -7.74
N ALA A 94 11.60 -11.18 -8.04
CA ALA A 94 10.93 -12.29 -8.71
C ALA A 94 9.76 -12.85 -7.87
N ALA A 95 9.93 -13.01 -6.56
CA ALA A 95 8.85 -13.49 -5.69
C ALA A 95 7.68 -12.49 -5.62
N LEU A 96 7.97 -11.19 -5.63
CA LEU A 96 6.93 -10.17 -5.74
C LEU A 96 6.20 -10.24 -7.09
N ALA A 97 6.93 -10.46 -8.19
CA ALA A 97 6.35 -10.65 -9.51
C ALA A 97 5.37 -11.83 -9.55
N GLU A 98 5.78 -12.99 -9.03
CA GLU A 98 4.94 -14.20 -8.98
C GLU A 98 3.69 -14.02 -8.11
N ALA A 99 3.71 -13.10 -7.15
CA ALA A 99 2.59 -12.84 -6.27
C ALA A 99 1.57 -11.82 -6.84
N LEU A 100 1.91 -11.06 -7.89
CA LEU A 100 1.02 -10.03 -8.47
C LEU A 100 -0.33 -10.57 -8.96
N PRO A 101 -0.44 -11.76 -9.60
CA PRO A 101 -1.74 -12.29 -10.02
C PRO A 101 -2.77 -12.43 -8.89
N GLY A 102 -2.32 -12.59 -7.64
CA GLY A 102 -3.18 -12.62 -6.45
C GLY A 102 -3.95 -11.31 -6.22
N LEU A 103 -3.44 -10.18 -6.72
CA LEU A 103 -4.17 -8.90 -6.69
C LEU A 103 -5.39 -8.94 -7.59
N LEU A 104 -5.29 -9.50 -8.79
CA LEU A 104 -6.44 -9.63 -9.70
C LEU A 104 -7.55 -10.47 -9.08
N ALA A 105 -7.17 -11.60 -8.47
CA ALA A 105 -8.10 -12.45 -7.73
C ALA A 105 -8.76 -11.73 -6.53
N SER A 106 -8.06 -10.74 -5.95
CA SER A 106 -8.55 -9.91 -4.84
C SER A 106 -9.50 -8.79 -5.27
N ARG A 107 -9.63 -8.51 -6.58
CA ARG A 107 -10.52 -7.45 -7.11
C ARG A 107 -12.00 -7.73 -6.84
N ALA A 108 -12.43 -8.98 -6.95
CA ALA A 108 -13.81 -9.37 -6.65
C ALA A 108 -14.14 -9.18 -5.16
N ALA A 109 -15.43 -9.01 -4.83
CA ALA A 109 -15.86 -8.94 -3.44
C ALA A 109 -15.52 -10.24 -2.69
N ALA A 110 -14.90 -10.13 -1.51
CA ALA A 110 -14.66 -11.30 -0.67
C ALA A 110 -15.98 -11.81 -0.09
N ALA A 111 -16.07 -13.11 0.20
CA ALA A 111 -17.21 -13.67 0.93
C ALA A 111 -17.32 -13.07 2.34
N ASP A 112 -16.18 -13.00 3.03
CA ASP A 112 -16.06 -12.51 4.40
C ASP A 112 -14.70 -11.83 4.65
N PRO A 113 -14.50 -11.20 5.82
CA PRO A 113 -13.22 -10.62 6.20
C PRO A 113 -12.02 -11.56 6.07
N ALA A 114 -12.13 -12.82 6.51
CA ALA A 114 -11.01 -13.75 6.49
C ALA A 114 -10.60 -14.09 5.06
N HIS A 115 -11.58 -14.32 4.17
CA HIS A 115 -11.35 -14.53 2.75
C HIS A 115 -10.71 -13.30 2.09
N ALA A 116 -11.05 -12.07 2.51
CA ALA A 116 -10.41 -10.86 2.00
C ALA A 116 -8.90 -10.84 2.30
N TYR A 117 -8.50 -11.26 3.50
CA TYR A 117 -7.08 -11.36 3.89
C TYR A 117 -6.36 -12.51 3.20
N ALA A 118 -6.99 -13.70 3.13
CA ALA A 118 -6.39 -14.88 2.52
C ALA A 118 -5.99 -14.66 1.06
N ARG A 119 -6.81 -13.95 0.27
CA ARG A 119 -6.50 -13.65 -1.14
C ARG A 119 -5.30 -12.72 -1.32
N LEU A 120 -4.93 -11.94 -0.29
CA LEU A 120 -3.80 -11.02 -0.32
C LEU A 120 -2.55 -11.58 0.36
N GLU A 121 -2.62 -12.76 0.98
CA GLU A 121 -1.54 -13.29 1.82
C GLU A 121 -0.22 -13.43 1.07
N ALA A 122 -0.24 -14.08 -0.10
CA ALA A 122 0.96 -14.29 -0.92
C ALA A 122 1.58 -12.96 -1.36
N PHE A 123 0.76 -12.02 -1.84
CA PHE A 123 1.22 -10.68 -2.22
C PHE A 123 1.81 -9.93 -1.04
N ALA A 124 1.12 -9.91 0.09
CA ALA A 124 1.54 -9.17 1.26
C ALA A 124 2.84 -9.72 1.86
N LEU A 125 3.03 -11.04 1.86
CA LEU A 125 4.27 -11.68 2.27
C LEU A 125 5.44 -11.30 1.34
N ALA A 126 5.26 -11.46 0.03
CA ALA A 126 6.30 -11.15 -0.95
C ALA A 126 6.68 -9.65 -0.92
N ALA A 127 5.69 -8.77 -0.85
CA ALA A 127 5.91 -7.33 -0.70
C ALA A 127 6.62 -6.98 0.61
N ALA A 128 6.30 -7.65 1.72
CA ALA A 128 6.96 -7.41 3.00
C ALA A 128 8.43 -7.84 3.01
N GLN A 129 8.76 -8.92 2.30
CA GLN A 129 10.15 -9.38 2.16
C GLN A 129 10.98 -8.41 1.31
N VAL A 130 10.42 -7.94 0.18
CA VAL A 130 11.04 -6.86 -0.61
C VAL A 130 11.21 -5.61 0.22
N GLU A 131 10.19 -5.21 0.98
CA GLU A 131 10.24 -4.04 1.85
C GLU A 131 11.33 -4.12 2.92
N CYS A 132 11.54 -5.31 3.51
CA CYS A 132 12.64 -5.53 4.44
C CYS A 132 14.00 -5.32 3.76
N ALA A 133 14.18 -5.83 2.55
CA ALA A 133 15.42 -5.61 1.80
C ALA A 133 15.62 -4.13 1.42
N VAL A 134 14.56 -3.46 0.94
CA VAL A 134 14.59 -2.04 0.56
C VAL A 134 14.99 -1.13 1.73
N PHE A 135 14.53 -1.44 2.94
CA PHE A 135 14.76 -0.59 4.12
C PHE A 135 15.70 -1.17 5.16
N GLU A 136 16.40 -2.26 4.84
CA GLU A 136 17.33 -2.94 5.76
C GLU A 136 16.65 -3.36 7.09
N GLY A 137 15.39 -3.82 6.99
CA GLY A 137 14.58 -4.24 8.13
C GLY A 137 14.74 -5.71 8.50
N GLN A 138 14.55 -6.02 9.78
CA GLN A 138 14.69 -7.38 10.34
C GLN A 138 13.37 -8.12 10.56
N ARG A 139 12.24 -7.40 10.54
CA ARG A 139 10.89 -7.96 10.75
C ARG A 139 10.03 -7.57 9.57
N ASP A 140 9.25 -8.52 9.06
CA ASP A 140 8.28 -8.23 8.03
C ASP A 140 7.02 -7.55 8.60
N ALA A 141 6.22 -6.99 7.70
CA ALA A 141 4.99 -6.27 8.00
C ALA A 141 3.81 -6.80 7.18
N ALA A 142 3.81 -8.08 6.80
CA ALA A 142 2.85 -8.64 5.83
C ALA A 142 1.39 -8.38 6.23
N ALA A 143 1.04 -8.61 7.50
CA ALA A 143 -0.32 -8.36 7.99
C ALA A 143 -0.73 -6.87 7.88
N ALA A 144 0.20 -5.94 8.10
CA ALA A 144 -0.06 -4.50 7.98
C ALA A 144 -0.17 -4.08 6.51
N LEU A 145 0.65 -4.66 5.63
CA LEU A 145 0.55 -4.50 4.18
C LEU A 145 -0.81 -4.96 3.66
N ALA A 146 -1.24 -6.18 3.97
CA ALA A 146 -2.55 -6.70 3.56
C ALA A 146 -3.70 -5.80 4.06
N THR A 147 -3.63 -5.37 5.33
CA THR A 147 -4.64 -4.47 5.90
C THR A 147 -4.64 -3.11 5.20
N GLN A 148 -3.47 -2.57 4.85
CA GLN A 148 -3.36 -1.31 4.13
C GLN A 148 -3.92 -1.40 2.71
N VAL A 149 -3.67 -2.50 1.99
CA VAL A 149 -4.27 -2.74 0.68
C VAL A 149 -5.80 -2.77 0.80
N LEU A 150 -6.36 -3.56 1.72
CA LEU A 150 -7.82 -3.62 1.94
C LEU A 150 -8.43 -2.26 2.33
N ALA A 151 -7.70 -1.48 3.13
CA ALA A 151 -8.07 -0.12 3.50
C ALA A 151 -8.09 0.83 2.30
N GLN A 152 -7.07 0.77 1.44
CA GLN A 152 -7.02 1.57 0.22
C GLN A 152 -8.12 1.15 -0.75
N ARG A 153 -8.39 -0.15 -0.89
CA ARG A 153 -9.53 -0.67 -1.66
C ARG A 153 -10.87 -0.11 -1.16
N LEU A 154 -11.08 -0.06 0.15
CA LEU A 154 -12.30 0.54 0.73
C LEU A 154 -12.41 2.04 0.41
N ALA A 155 -11.29 2.77 0.43
CA ALA A 155 -11.27 4.18 0.10
C ALA A 155 -11.58 4.45 -1.38
N ASP A 156 -11.05 3.64 -2.30
CA ASP A 156 -11.15 3.89 -3.75
C ASP A 156 -12.39 3.22 -4.38
N ALA A 157 -12.68 1.96 -4.03
CA ALA A 157 -13.77 1.18 -4.61
C ALA A 157 -15.06 1.19 -3.75
N GLY A 158 -15.02 1.78 -2.55
CA GLY A 158 -16.19 1.97 -1.69
C GLY A 158 -16.92 0.66 -1.38
N ILE A 159 -18.21 0.60 -1.71
CA ILE A 159 -19.07 -0.56 -1.41
C ILE A 159 -18.61 -1.84 -2.14
N ALA A 160 -17.96 -1.71 -3.30
CA ALA A 160 -17.46 -2.85 -4.06
C ALA A 160 -16.35 -3.61 -3.30
N ALA A 161 -15.58 -2.92 -2.45
CA ALA A 161 -14.54 -3.52 -1.63
C ALA A 161 -15.05 -4.20 -0.34
N VAL A 162 -16.31 -3.96 0.04
CA VAL A 162 -16.88 -4.53 1.27
C VAL A 162 -17.17 -6.03 1.08
N PRO A 163 -16.72 -6.92 1.99
CA PRO A 163 -17.05 -8.34 1.97
C PRO A 163 -18.57 -8.58 2.00
N LEU A 164 -19.04 -9.60 1.29
CA LEU A 164 -20.47 -9.89 1.11
C LEU A 164 -21.21 -10.06 2.44
N SER A 165 -20.61 -10.75 3.41
CA SER A 165 -21.16 -10.92 4.76
C SER A 165 -21.38 -9.62 5.54
N LEU A 166 -20.76 -8.51 5.13
CA LEU A 166 -20.88 -7.19 5.77
C LEU A 166 -21.76 -6.21 4.98
N ARG A 167 -22.35 -6.61 3.85
CA ARG A 167 -23.12 -5.72 2.94
C ARG A 167 -24.58 -5.46 3.34
N GLY A 168 -25.06 -5.98 4.46
CA GLY A 168 -26.47 -5.74 4.87
C GLY A 168 -26.79 -4.26 5.12
N GLY A 169 -28.02 -3.80 4.93
CA GLY A 169 -28.37 -2.40 5.17
C GLY A 169 -27.77 -1.41 4.17
N ASP A 170 -27.61 -0.15 4.57
CA ASP A 170 -27.11 0.93 3.70
C ASP A 170 -25.60 0.81 3.42
N ALA A 171 -25.19 1.27 2.23
CA ALA A 171 -23.80 1.22 1.75
C ALA A 171 -22.84 1.95 2.69
N ALA A 172 -23.23 3.09 3.27
CA ALA A 172 -22.38 3.82 4.22
C ALA A 172 -22.14 3.00 5.50
N GLN A 173 -23.16 2.32 6.01
CA GLN A 173 -23.07 1.48 7.21
C GLN A 173 -22.26 0.20 6.94
N ALA A 174 -22.38 -0.38 5.75
CA ALA A 174 -21.56 -1.51 5.31
C ALA A 174 -20.06 -1.13 5.23
N GLN A 175 -19.75 0.02 4.61
CA GLN A 175 -18.38 0.54 4.56
C GLN A 175 -17.84 0.85 5.97
N GLN A 176 -18.65 1.44 6.84
CA GLN A 176 -18.26 1.75 8.23
C GLN A 176 -17.93 0.49 9.02
N ARG A 177 -18.75 -0.56 8.93
CA ARG A 177 -18.48 -1.86 9.57
C ARG A 177 -17.20 -2.49 9.03
N TRP A 178 -16.95 -2.39 7.73
CA TRP A 178 -15.71 -2.89 7.16
C TRP A 178 -14.49 -2.12 7.66
N ALA A 179 -14.56 -0.79 7.71
CA ALA A 179 -13.51 0.04 8.31
C ALA A 179 -13.25 -0.32 9.79
N GLN A 180 -14.31 -0.61 10.56
CA GLN A 180 -14.19 -1.04 11.96
C GLN A 180 -13.50 -2.41 12.08
N ALA A 181 -13.87 -3.38 11.24
CA ALA A 181 -13.25 -4.70 11.21
C ALA A 181 -11.76 -4.61 10.85
N LEU A 182 -11.40 -3.77 9.87
CA LEU A 182 -9.99 -3.49 9.54
C LEU A 182 -9.23 -2.91 10.75
N LEU A 183 -9.81 -1.96 11.48
CA LEU A 183 -9.16 -1.37 12.68
C LEU A 183 -8.97 -2.36 13.83
N GLN A 184 -9.89 -3.31 13.99
CA GLN A 184 -9.76 -4.37 15.00
C GLN A 184 -8.57 -5.27 14.70
N ARG A 185 -8.30 -5.55 13.41
CA ARG A 185 -7.17 -6.37 12.96
C ARG A 185 -5.88 -5.57 12.72
N TRP A 186 -5.96 -4.23 12.73
CA TRP A 186 -4.80 -3.34 12.55
C TRP A 186 -4.21 -2.87 13.89
N PRO A 187 -3.10 -3.47 14.36
CA PRO A 187 -2.48 -3.07 15.62
C PRO A 187 -2.03 -1.60 15.57
N ARG A 188 -2.07 -0.93 16.72
CA ARG A 188 -1.59 0.47 16.84
C ARG A 188 -0.09 0.58 16.59
N ARG A 189 0.66 -0.46 16.93
CA ARG A 189 2.09 -0.59 16.67
C ARG A 189 2.28 -1.69 15.65
N VAL A 190 2.74 -1.31 14.47
CA VAL A 190 3.03 -2.21 13.36
C VAL A 190 4.51 -2.57 13.42
N HIS A 191 4.83 -3.84 13.27
CA HIS A 191 6.20 -4.29 13.05
C HIS A 191 6.67 -3.92 11.64
N GLY A 192 7.97 -3.89 11.41
CA GLY A 192 8.53 -3.59 10.11
C GLY A 192 9.51 -2.43 10.11
N PRO A 193 10.07 -2.11 8.93
CA PRO A 193 10.96 -0.99 8.76
C PRO A 193 10.30 0.35 9.11
N ARG A 194 11.11 1.32 9.50
CA ARG A 194 10.63 2.64 9.94
C ARG A 194 9.68 3.34 8.93
N PRO A 195 9.97 3.36 7.61
CA PRO A 195 9.03 3.92 6.63
C PRO A 195 7.65 3.24 6.63
N ARG A 196 7.61 1.91 6.75
CA ARG A 196 6.37 1.12 6.82
C ARG A 196 5.55 1.47 8.04
N ARG A 197 6.18 1.58 9.21
CA ARG A 197 5.46 1.93 10.44
C ARG A 197 4.79 3.30 10.32
N ILE A 198 5.51 4.26 9.73
CA ILE A 198 4.99 5.61 9.50
C ILE A 198 3.79 5.58 8.56
N VAL A 199 3.89 4.99 7.37
CA VAL A 199 2.77 4.93 6.42
C VAL A 199 1.58 4.15 6.99
N ALA A 200 1.83 3.05 7.72
CA ALA A 200 0.77 2.26 8.35
C ALA A 200 0.03 3.07 9.43
N ALA A 201 0.73 3.90 10.20
CA ALA A 201 0.10 4.79 11.18
C ALA A 201 -0.78 5.86 10.52
N LEU A 202 -0.34 6.41 9.38
CA LEU A 202 -1.12 7.37 8.58
C LEU A 202 -2.36 6.69 7.97
N ALA A 203 -2.18 5.54 7.32
CA ALA A 203 -3.25 4.76 6.72
C ALA A 203 -4.31 4.34 7.75
N ARG A 204 -3.86 3.84 8.91
CA ARG A 204 -4.74 3.49 10.02
C ARG A 204 -5.53 4.70 10.53
N ALA A 205 -4.94 5.90 10.54
CA ALA A 205 -5.64 7.12 10.93
C ALA A 205 -6.73 7.52 9.92
N ARG A 206 -6.49 7.34 8.62
CA ARG A 206 -7.51 7.53 7.57
C ARG A 206 -8.68 6.57 7.75
N ILE A 207 -8.41 5.28 7.99
CA ILE A 207 -9.47 4.29 8.26
C ILE A 207 -10.21 4.59 9.56
N ALA A 208 -9.51 5.06 10.61
CA ALA A 208 -10.15 5.49 11.84
C ALA A 208 -11.14 6.65 11.65
N GLN A 209 -10.93 7.51 10.64
CA GLN A 209 -11.91 8.53 10.27
C GLN A 209 -13.11 7.95 9.52
N GLN A 210 -12.89 6.99 8.62
CA GLN A 210 -13.97 6.31 7.88
C GLN A 210 -14.84 5.42 8.77
N ALA A 211 -14.27 4.83 9.83
CA ALA A 211 -14.99 4.01 10.79
C ALA A 211 -15.92 4.79 11.74
N ARG A 212 -15.81 6.13 11.76
CA ARG A 212 -16.64 7.01 12.59
C ARG A 212 -17.91 7.39 11.84
N ALA A 213 -19.03 7.45 12.56
CA ALA A 213 -20.29 7.97 12.02
C ALA A 213 -20.19 9.45 11.60
N ALA A 214 -19.37 10.25 12.30
CA ALA A 214 -19.08 11.64 11.96
C ALA A 214 -17.60 11.82 11.58
N ARG A 215 -17.34 12.25 10.34
CA ARG A 215 -16.00 12.55 9.84
C ARG A 215 -15.49 13.87 10.43
N LYS A 216 -14.25 13.89 10.93
CA LYS A 216 -13.56 15.14 11.34
C LYS A 216 -12.35 15.37 10.43
N PRO A 217 -12.05 16.61 10.02
CA PRO A 217 -10.85 16.87 9.24
C PRO A 217 -9.59 16.44 10.02
N PRO A 218 -8.57 15.88 9.34
CA PRO A 218 -7.33 15.47 10.00
C PRO A 218 -6.57 16.70 10.52
N SER A 219 -6.20 16.71 11.80
CA SER A 219 -5.30 17.73 12.37
C SER A 219 -3.85 17.47 11.93
N GLN A 220 -3.17 18.50 11.41
CA GLN A 220 -1.77 18.45 11.00
C GLN A 220 -0.83 18.10 12.18
N MET A 221 -1.07 18.67 13.36
CA MET A 221 -0.30 18.33 14.57
C MET A 221 -0.50 16.86 14.98
N ALA A 222 -1.71 16.34 14.83
CA ALA A 222 -1.99 14.93 15.13
C ALA A 222 -1.31 13.99 14.11
N THR A 223 -1.17 14.42 12.86
CA THR A 223 -0.40 13.70 11.83
C THR A 223 1.09 13.64 12.19
N LEU A 224 1.67 14.78 12.57
CA LEU A 224 3.05 14.88 13.06
C LEU A 224 3.31 13.96 14.25
N TRP A 225 2.47 14.04 15.28
CA TRP A 225 2.62 13.24 16.49
C TRP A 225 2.54 11.73 16.20
N ARG A 226 1.61 11.32 15.31
CA ARG A 226 1.47 9.92 14.89
C ARG A 226 2.69 9.43 14.12
N ALA A 227 3.20 10.21 13.17
CA ALA A 227 4.38 9.84 12.38
C ALA A 227 5.62 9.72 13.27
N TRP A 228 5.80 10.66 14.20
CA TRP A 228 6.88 10.63 15.18
C TRP A 228 6.82 9.37 16.06
N TRP A 229 5.67 9.10 16.69
CA TRP A 229 5.48 7.92 17.54
C TRP A 229 5.68 6.60 16.78
N ALA A 230 5.19 6.51 15.54
CA ALA A 230 5.39 5.34 14.70
C ALA A 230 6.85 5.16 14.28
N GLY A 231 7.57 6.26 14.11
CA GLY A 231 9.00 6.27 13.82
C GLY A 231 9.86 5.73 14.97
N LEU A 232 9.45 5.97 16.21
CA LEU A 232 10.19 5.58 17.43
C LEU A 232 10.04 4.12 17.87
N GLY A 233 9.01 3.41 17.38
CA GLY A 233 8.75 2.01 17.74
C GLY A 233 9.73 1.01 17.15
#